data_AF-A0A6N9DV20-F1
#
_entry.id   AF-A0A6N9DV20-F1
#
_cell.length_a   1.000
_cell.length_b   1.000
_cell.length_c   1.000
_cell.angle_alpha   90.00
_cell.angle_beta   90.00
_cell.angle_gamma   90.00
#
_symmetry.space_group_name_H-M   'P 1'
#
loop_
_entity.id
_entity.type
_entity.pdbx_description
1 polymer ?
#
loop_
_entity_poly.entity_id
_entity_poly.type
_entity_poly.pdbx_seq_one_letter_code
_entity_poly.pdbx_strand_id
1 'polypeptide(L)'
;MKNSLKLDEEEVKILQDFERGEFTSLTNFKQEKRQLKEAAHDFLQKDKRINIRISSRDLETLQKKAAKEGLPYQTLISSTLHKFVTGKLKGVE
;
A
#
# COMPACT_ATOMS: atom_id res chain seq x y z
N MET A 1 -7.14 18.05 27.59
CA MET A 1 -6.62 16.77 27.08
C MET A 1 -6.04 17.05 25.70
N LYS A 2 -4.70 17.18 25.58
CA LYS A 2 -4.02 17.44 24.30
C LYS A 2 -3.30 16.15 23.91
N ASN A 3 -3.86 15.38 22.99
CA ASN A 3 -3.11 14.33 22.32
C ASN A 3 -2.21 15.02 21.29
N SER A 4 -0.92 15.16 21.61
CA SER A 4 0.10 15.55 20.64
C SER A 4 0.29 14.39 19.67
N LEU A 5 -0.45 14.39 18.56
CA LEU A 5 -0.13 13.58 17.39
C LEU A 5 1.29 14.00 16.95
N LYS A 6 2.28 13.13 17.17
CA LYS A 6 3.62 13.28 16.60
C LYS A 6 3.49 12.90 15.13
N LEU A 7 3.15 13.89 14.31
CA LEU A 7 3.08 13.73 12.87
C LEU A 7 4.50 13.72 12.33
N ASP A 8 4.81 12.78 11.44
CA ASP A 8 6.06 12.81 10.70
C ASP A 8 6.06 13.93 9.63
N GLU A 9 7.22 14.19 9.03
CA GLU A 9 7.36 15.29 8.06
C GLU A 9 6.46 15.11 6.82
N GLU A 10 6.15 13.87 6.44
CA GLU A 10 5.23 13.59 5.33
C GLU A 10 3.78 13.86 5.73
N GLU A 11 3.36 13.42 6.92
CA GLU A 11 2.02 13.65 7.46
C GLU A 11 1.73 15.15 7.62
N VAL A 12 2.70 15.93 8.11
CA VAL A 12 2.58 17.40 8.20
C VAL A 12 2.43 18.02 6.82
N LYS A 13 3.20 17.55 5.83
CA LYS A 13 3.14 18.07 4.47
C LYS A 13 1.78 17.78 3.81
N ILE A 14 1.26 16.56 3.96
CA ILE A 14 -0.06 16.18 3.46
C ILE A 14 -1.16 17.05 4.07
N LEU A 15 -1.09 17.33 5.37
CA LEU A 15 -2.03 18.24 6.04
C LEU A 15 -1.96 19.66 5.50
N GLN A 16 -0.76 20.17 5.28
CA GLN A 16 -0.57 21.51 4.72
C GLN A 16 -1.05 21.60 3.27
N ASP A 17 -0.78 20.59 2.44
CA ASP A 17 -1.28 20.48 1.06
C ASP A 17 -2.83 20.43 1.05
N PHE A 18 -3.43 19.78 2.05
CA PHE A 18 -4.88 19.70 2.22
C PHE A 18 -5.48 21.04 2.62
N GLU A 19 -4.89 21.73 3.60
CA GLU A 19 -5.31 23.06 4.02
C GLU A 19 -5.13 24.12 2.93
N ARG A 20 -4.13 23.96 2.06
CA ARG A 20 -3.93 24.80 0.86
C ARG A 20 -4.95 24.56 -0.25
N GLY A 21 -5.79 23.53 -0.15
CA GLY A 21 -6.83 23.25 -1.14
C GLY A 21 -6.29 22.80 -2.50
N GLU A 22 -5.06 22.28 -2.56
CA GLU A 22 -4.42 21.84 -3.80
C GLU A 22 -5.00 20.53 -4.35
N PHE A 23 -5.72 19.77 -3.51
CA PHE A 23 -6.37 18.54 -3.93
C PHE A 23 -7.64 18.83 -4.72
N THR A 24 -7.56 18.66 -6.04
CA THR A 24 -8.73 18.65 -6.93
C THR A 24 -9.35 17.25 -6.97
N SER A 25 -10.68 17.17 -6.82
CA SER A 25 -11.38 15.90 -6.96
C SER A 25 -11.22 15.37 -8.38
N LEU A 26 -10.82 14.11 -8.51
CA LEU A 26 -10.79 13.42 -9.80
C LEU A 26 -12.18 13.45 -10.45
N THR A 27 -12.23 13.71 -11.75
CA THR A 27 -13.49 13.80 -12.53
C THR A 27 -14.33 12.52 -12.43
N ASN A 28 -13.67 11.37 -12.20
CA ASN A 28 -14.28 10.04 -12.08
C ASN A 28 -14.25 9.49 -10.63
N PHE A 29 -14.25 10.36 -9.62
CA PHE A 29 -14.11 10.00 -8.20
C PHE A 29 -14.97 8.82 -7.75
N LYS A 30 -16.24 8.74 -8.18
CA LYS A 30 -17.14 7.63 -7.80
C LYS A 30 -16.68 6.27 -8.34
N GLN A 31 -16.22 6.22 -9.58
CA GLN A 31 -15.78 4.98 -10.22
C GLN A 31 -14.46 4.51 -9.61
N GLU A 32 -13.52 5.44 -9.42
CA GLU A 32 -12.20 5.16 -8.88
C GLU A 32 -12.26 4.76 -7.41
N LYS A 33 -13.11 5.43 -6.62
CA LYS A 33 -13.41 5.03 -5.23
C LYS A 33 -14.02 3.63 -5.16
N ARG A 34 -14.92 3.27 -6.08
CA ARG A 34 -15.51 1.91 -6.11
C ARG A 34 -14.44 0.87 -6.41
N GLN A 35 -13.62 1.08 -7.42
CA GLN A 35 -12.54 0.17 -7.79
C GLN A 35 -11.51 0.00 -6.68
N LEU A 36 -11.09 1.09 -6.02
CA LEU A 36 -10.16 1.03 -4.89
C LEU A 36 -10.77 0.30 -3.70
N LYS A 37 -12.08 0.50 -3.44
CA LYS A 37 -12.79 -0.17 -2.36
C LYS A 37 -12.96 -1.67 -2.61
N GLU A 38 -13.32 -2.07 -3.82
CA GLU A 38 -13.41 -3.47 -4.25
C GLU A 38 -12.03 -4.15 -4.17
N ALA A 39 -10.99 -3.51 -4.70
CA ALA A 39 -9.63 -4.01 -4.59
C ALA A 39 -9.16 -4.17 -3.14
N ALA A 40 -9.51 -3.22 -2.26
CA ALA A 40 -9.19 -3.33 -0.84
C ALA A 40 -9.98 -4.45 -0.14
N HIS A 41 -11.26 -4.61 -0.46
CA HIS A 41 -12.10 -5.68 0.08
C HIS A 41 -11.54 -7.07 -0.28
N ASP A 42 -11.23 -7.27 -1.57
CA ASP A 42 -10.72 -8.53 -2.08
C ASP A 42 -9.30 -8.83 -1.57
N PHE A 43 -8.48 -7.80 -1.38
CA PHE A 43 -7.16 -7.94 -0.76
C PHE A 43 -7.22 -8.34 0.73
N LEU A 44 -8.27 -7.91 1.44
CA LEU A 44 -8.43 -8.19 2.87
C LEU A 44 -9.01 -9.58 3.16
N GLN A 45 -9.72 -10.20 2.21
CA GLN A 45 -10.22 -11.57 2.35
C GLN A 45 -9.10 -12.61 2.19
N LYS A 46 -8.40 -12.89 3.30
CA LYS A 46 -7.31 -13.87 3.39
C LYS A 46 -7.83 -15.29 3.66
N ASP A 47 -8.61 -15.84 2.74
CA ASP A 47 -9.27 -17.14 2.96
C ASP A 47 -8.38 -18.35 2.67
N LYS A 48 -7.22 -18.16 2.02
CA LYS A 48 -6.32 -19.26 1.61
C LYS A 48 -4.89 -19.06 2.11
N ARG A 49 -4.31 -20.11 2.71
CA ARG A 49 -2.92 -20.15 3.18
C ARG A 49 -2.05 -20.87 2.15
N ILE A 50 -0.85 -20.33 1.90
CA ILE A 50 0.17 -20.93 1.03
C ILE A 50 1.48 -21.07 1.83
N ASN A 51 2.22 -22.16 1.63
CA ASN A 51 3.56 -22.35 2.20
C ASN A 51 4.57 -22.22 1.07
N ILE A 52 5.51 -21.27 1.18
CA ILE A 52 6.53 -21.00 0.16
C ILE A 52 7.90 -21.12 0.83
N ARG A 53 8.83 -21.82 0.18
CA ARG A 53 10.25 -21.80 0.52
C ARG A 53 10.95 -20.74 -0.31
N ILE A 54 11.71 -19.87 0.34
CA ILE A 54 12.53 -18.83 -0.30
C ILE A 54 13.91 -18.82 0.34
N SER A 55 14.91 -18.30 -0.38
CA SER A 55 16.26 -18.18 0.17
C SER A 55 16.30 -17.13 1.28
N SER A 56 17.22 -17.29 2.24
CA SER A 56 17.40 -16.32 3.34
C SER A 56 17.76 -14.93 2.81
N ARG A 57 18.53 -14.85 1.73
CA ARG A 57 18.93 -13.60 1.07
C ARG A 57 17.73 -12.87 0.47
N ASP A 58 16.81 -13.59 -0.15
CA ASP A 58 15.60 -13.02 -0.74
C ASP A 58 14.63 -12.54 0.34
N LEU A 59 14.48 -13.32 1.42
CA LEU A 59 13.67 -12.93 2.57
C LEU A 59 14.16 -11.61 3.18
N GLU A 60 15.48 -11.47 3.37
CA GLU A 60 16.06 -10.25 3.92
C GLU A 60 15.85 -9.04 2.98
N THR A 61 15.95 -9.27 1.67
CA THR A 61 15.71 -8.22 0.66
C THR A 61 14.25 -7.78 0.66
N LEU A 62 13.30 -8.72 0.78
CA LEU A 62 11.88 -8.43 0.90
C LEU A 62 11.57 -7.65 2.18
N GLN A 63 12.19 -8.01 3.31
CA GLN A 63 12.04 -7.28 4.57
C GLN A 63 12.54 -5.84 4.46
N LYS A 64 13.72 -5.63 3.85
CA LYS A 64 14.26 -4.28 3.60
C LYS A 64 13.33 -3.45 2.72
N LYS A 65 12.80 -4.04 1.65
CA LYS A 65 11.88 -3.34 0.73
C LYS A 65 10.56 -3.00 1.41
N ALA A 66 10.02 -3.92 2.20
CA ALA A 66 8.78 -3.70 2.95
C ALA A 66 8.94 -2.63 4.03
N ALA A 67 10.06 -2.63 4.76
CA ALA A 67 10.38 -1.59 5.73
C ALA A 67 10.49 -0.20 5.08
N LYS A 68 11.09 -0.12 3.87
CA LYS A 68 11.16 1.13 3.11
C LYS A 68 9.77 1.66 2.70
N GLU A 69 8.84 0.76 2.40
CA GLU A 69 7.45 1.11 2.06
C GLU A 69 6.55 1.28 3.31
N GLY A 70 7.07 1.10 4.52
CA GLY A 70 6.28 1.17 5.77
C GLY A 70 5.28 0.02 5.93
N LEU A 71 5.44 -1.08 5.20
CA LEU A 71 4.52 -2.21 5.18
C LEU A 71 5.14 -3.47 5.81
N PRO A 72 4.34 -4.34 6.44
CA PRO A 72 4.81 -5.67 6.81
C PRO A 72 5.25 -6.46 5.57
N TYR A 73 6.35 -7.22 5.66
CA TYR A 73 6.87 -8.00 4.54
C TYR A 73 5.85 -9.00 3.97
N GLN A 74 5.00 -9.57 4.82
CA GLN A 74 3.91 -10.45 4.40
C GLN A 74 2.88 -9.70 3.54
N THR A 75 2.54 -8.47 3.92
CA THR A 75 1.63 -7.60 3.17
C THR A 75 2.23 -7.23 1.82
N LEU A 76 3.54 -6.93 1.78
CA LEU A 76 4.24 -6.68 0.52
C LEU A 76 4.17 -7.91 -0.40
N ILE A 77 4.48 -9.11 0.12
CA ILE A 77 4.42 -10.36 -0.64
C ILE A 77 3.01 -10.60 -1.20
N SER A 78 1.97 -10.47 -0.37
CA SER A 78 0.58 -10.62 -0.82
C SER A 78 0.21 -9.59 -1.89
N SER A 79 0.63 -8.34 -1.72
CA SER A 79 0.38 -7.25 -2.69
C SER A 79 1.08 -7.50 -4.02
N THR A 80 2.34 -7.95 -4.00
CA THR A 80 3.10 -8.32 -5.20
C THR A 80 2.45 -9.48 -5.93
N LEU A 81 2.03 -10.55 -5.22
CA LEU A 81 1.34 -11.68 -5.82
C LEU A 81 0.01 -11.26 -6.46
N HIS A 82 -0.78 -10.43 -5.78
CA HIS A 82 -2.03 -9.91 -6.34
C HIS A 82 -1.77 -9.08 -7.60
N LYS A 83 -0.83 -8.13 -7.55
CA LYS A 83 -0.45 -7.30 -8.71
C LYS A 83 0.04 -8.15 -9.89
N PHE A 84 0.79 -9.22 -9.60
CA PHE A 84 1.25 -10.18 -10.60
C PHE A 84 0.06 -10.88 -11.29
N VAL A 85 -0.88 -11.43 -10.52
CA VAL A 85 -2.06 -12.13 -11.06
C VAL A 85 -3.00 -11.18 -11.81
N THR A 86 -3.17 -9.94 -11.35
CA THR A 86 -4.02 -8.95 -12.02
C THR A 86 -3.36 -8.30 -13.24
N GLY A 87 -2.14 -8.71 -13.62
CA GLY A 87 -1.38 -8.12 -14.74
C GLY A 87 -0.98 -6.64 -14.53
N LYS A 88 -1.09 -6.14 -13.29
CA LYS A 88 -0.75 -4.75 -12.91
C LYS A 88 0.69 -4.61 -12.45
N LEU A 89 1.45 -5.70 -12.47
CA LEU A 89 2.88 -5.68 -12.17
C LEU A 89 3.62 -5.09 -13.36
N LYS A 90 3.64 -3.75 -13.45
CA LYS A 90 4.59 -3.05 -14.30
C LYS A 90 5.97 -3.36 -13.75
N GLY A 91 6.77 -4.09 -14.53
CA GLY A 91 8.20 -4.15 -14.33
C GLY A 91 8.72 -2.73 -14.24
N VAL A 92 9.47 -2.45 -13.18
CA VAL A 92 10.28 -1.25 -13.10
C VAL A 92 11.36 -1.46 -14.16
N GLU A 93 11.14 -0.91 -15.36
CA GLU A 93 12.23 -0.52 -16.27
C GLU A 93 12.85 0.77 -15.76
#